data_AF-A0A4U9C463-F1
#
_entry.id   AF-A0A4U9C463-F1
#
_cell.length_a   1.000
_cell.length_b   1.000
_cell.length_c   1.000
_cell.angle_alpha   90.00
_cell.angle_beta   90.00
_cell.angle_gamma   90.00
#
_symmetry.space_group_name_H-M   'P 1'
#
loop_
_entity.id
_entity.type
_entity.pdbx_description
1 polymer ?
#
loop_
_entity_poly.entity_id
_entity_poly.type
_entity_poly.pdbx_seq_one_letter_code
_entity_poly.pdbx_strand_id
1 'polypeptide(L)'
;MDSQLSNRLAQVAAYVPKGVKLLDVGSDHAYLPIFLVETNQISAAIAGEVVRGPYESALKNVTQSGLAEHIQVRLANGLAAFEEADDVTAITICGMGGRLIADILEAGKEKLQGIERLVLQPNNREDDLRAWLSVNAFKIVAETIMAENDKYYEIIVAEHGEKALSATELRFGPYLSQEKSVVFKEKWQREMDKLAYALSCIPEEKTQERQLLLTKIQQIKEVIVHES
;
A
#
# COMPACT_ATOMS: atom_id res chain seq x y z
N MET A 1 -20.31 -15.82 -8.86
CA MET A 1 -20.71 -15.00 -7.71
C MET A 1 -20.26 -13.59 -8.04
N ASP A 2 -21.17 -12.61 -8.08
CA ASP A 2 -20.77 -11.19 -8.19
C ASP A 2 -20.11 -10.78 -6.87
N SER A 3 -18.85 -11.16 -6.69
CA SER A 3 -18.05 -10.69 -5.57
C SER A 3 -17.53 -9.31 -5.91
N GLN A 4 -18.35 -8.28 -5.69
CA GLN A 4 -17.94 -6.90 -5.83
C GLN A 4 -16.77 -6.63 -4.87
N LEU A 5 -15.60 -6.27 -5.41
CA LEU A 5 -14.46 -5.85 -4.60
C LEU A 5 -14.88 -4.69 -3.69
N SER A 6 -14.28 -4.62 -2.50
CA SER A 6 -14.37 -3.39 -1.71
C SER A 6 -13.81 -2.21 -2.52
N ASN A 7 -14.26 -0.99 -2.20
CA ASN A 7 -13.79 0.21 -2.91
C ASN A 7 -12.26 0.30 -2.84
N ARG A 8 -11.67 -0.02 -1.68
CA ARG A 8 -10.21 -0.12 -1.50
C ARG A 8 -9.53 -1.06 -2.51
N LEU A 9 -10.01 -2.30 -2.65
CA LEU A 9 -9.39 -3.25 -3.58
C LEU A 9 -9.67 -2.91 -5.04
N ALA A 10 -10.82 -2.31 -5.36
CA ALA A 10 -11.11 -1.84 -6.72
C ALA A 10 -10.12 -0.74 -7.16
N GLN A 11 -9.73 0.15 -6.24
CA GLN A 11 -8.75 1.20 -6.51
C GLN A 11 -7.33 0.64 -6.64
N VAL A 12 -6.96 -0.38 -5.85
CA VAL A 12 -5.72 -1.13 -6.05
C VAL A 12 -5.72 -1.80 -7.43
N ALA A 13 -6.80 -2.48 -7.80
CA ALA A 13 -6.95 -3.16 -9.08
C ALA A 13 -6.77 -2.21 -10.28
N ALA A 14 -7.24 -0.96 -10.17
CA ALA A 14 -7.11 0.04 -11.22
C ALA A 14 -5.65 0.42 -11.57
N TYR A 15 -4.71 0.21 -10.65
CA TYR A 15 -3.29 0.48 -10.87
C TYR A 15 -2.50 -0.72 -11.40
N VAL A 16 -3.09 -1.92 -11.41
CA VAL A 16 -2.44 -3.12 -11.95
C VAL A 16 -2.38 -3.03 -13.48
N PRO A 17 -1.20 -3.10 -14.12
CA PRO A 17 -1.09 -2.96 -15.57
C PRO A 17 -1.80 -4.11 -16.29
N LYS A 18 -2.30 -3.84 -17.51
CA LYS A 18 -3.04 -4.84 -18.26
C LYS A 18 -2.12 -5.95 -18.78
N GLY A 19 -2.58 -7.20 -18.70
CA GLY A 19 -1.92 -8.38 -19.29
C GLY A 19 -0.75 -8.95 -18.50
N VAL A 20 -0.37 -8.32 -17.38
CA VAL A 20 0.74 -8.78 -16.54
C VAL A 20 0.43 -10.10 -15.84
N LYS A 21 1.48 -10.76 -15.33
CA LYS A 21 1.34 -11.79 -14.30
C LYS A 21 1.60 -11.16 -12.93
N LEU A 22 0.61 -11.28 -12.05
CA LEU A 22 0.58 -10.61 -10.74
C LEU A 22 1.08 -11.55 -9.63
N LEU A 23 1.82 -11.02 -8.66
CA LEU A 23 1.91 -11.60 -7.32
C LEU A 23 1.10 -10.73 -6.34
N ASP A 24 0.16 -11.34 -5.63
CA ASP A 24 -0.57 -10.69 -4.54
C ASP A 24 -0.12 -11.28 -3.20
N VAL A 25 0.58 -10.49 -2.38
CA VAL A 25 1.19 -10.92 -1.12
C VAL A 25 0.23 -10.69 0.03
N GLY A 26 -0.13 -11.78 0.74
CA GLY A 26 -1.15 -11.75 1.79
C GLY A 26 -2.52 -11.43 1.20
N SER A 27 -2.88 -12.17 0.14
CA SER A 27 -3.97 -11.89 -0.80
C SER A 27 -5.37 -11.80 -0.19
N ASP A 28 -5.55 -12.23 1.06
CA ASP A 28 -6.81 -12.20 1.82
C ASP A 28 -7.96 -12.79 1.00
N HIS A 29 -8.06 -14.12 1.03
CA HIS A 29 -9.07 -14.90 0.31
C HIS A 29 -8.96 -14.90 -1.22
N ALA A 30 -7.87 -14.37 -1.80
CA ALA A 30 -7.62 -14.30 -3.24
C ALA A 30 -8.64 -13.45 -4.03
N TYR A 31 -9.37 -12.55 -3.37
CA TYR A 31 -10.40 -11.75 -4.04
C TYR A 31 -9.86 -10.83 -5.14
N LEU A 32 -8.72 -10.17 -4.88
CA LEU A 32 -8.08 -9.28 -5.86
C LEU A 32 -7.62 -10.05 -7.12
N PRO A 33 -6.82 -11.14 -7.02
CA PRO A 33 -6.40 -11.88 -8.20
C PRO A 33 -7.57 -12.54 -8.93
N ILE A 34 -8.59 -13.06 -8.22
CA ILE A 34 -9.82 -13.60 -8.85
C ILE A 34 -10.48 -12.53 -9.70
N PHE A 35 -10.76 -11.35 -9.13
CA PHE A 35 -11.38 -10.25 -9.85
C PHE A 35 -10.59 -9.82 -11.09
N LEU A 36 -9.27 -9.69 -10.96
CA LEU A 36 -8.40 -9.24 -12.05
C LEU A 36 -8.34 -10.25 -13.21
N VAL A 37 -8.38 -11.55 -12.93
CA VAL A 37 -8.45 -12.59 -13.97
C VAL A 37 -9.86 -12.63 -14.59
N GLU A 38 -10.92 -12.59 -13.79
CA GLU A 38 -12.32 -12.60 -14.28
C GLU A 38 -12.62 -11.41 -15.20
N THR A 39 -12.03 -10.25 -14.91
CA THR A 39 -12.18 -9.03 -15.72
C THR A 39 -11.20 -8.94 -16.90
N ASN A 40 -10.38 -9.98 -17.12
CA ASN A 40 -9.32 -10.00 -18.14
C ASN A 40 -8.33 -8.83 -18.02
N GLN A 41 -8.13 -8.30 -16.80
CA GLN A 41 -7.15 -7.27 -16.53
C GLN A 41 -5.74 -7.86 -16.50
N ILE A 42 -5.55 -9.06 -15.94
CA ILE A 42 -4.26 -9.76 -15.86
C ILE A 42 -4.33 -11.12 -16.57
N SER A 43 -3.17 -11.69 -16.93
CA SER A 43 -3.10 -12.98 -17.61
C SER A 43 -3.07 -14.17 -16.64
N ALA A 44 -2.42 -14.00 -15.49
CA ALA A 44 -2.32 -14.99 -14.43
C ALA A 44 -1.93 -14.31 -13.11
N ALA A 45 -2.08 -15.02 -11.99
CA ALA A 45 -1.66 -14.54 -10.69
C ALA A 45 -1.05 -15.63 -9.79
N ILE A 46 -0.29 -15.18 -8.80
CA ILE A 46 0.12 -15.96 -7.64
C ILE A 46 -0.47 -15.26 -6.40
N ALA A 47 -1.26 -15.98 -5.61
CA ALA A 47 -1.72 -15.55 -4.29
C ALA A 47 -0.78 -16.15 -3.23
N GLY A 48 0.07 -15.32 -2.63
CA GLY A 48 0.99 -15.71 -1.58
C GLY A 48 0.37 -15.58 -0.20
N GLU A 49 0.37 -16.65 0.58
CA GLU A 49 -0.17 -16.67 1.94
C GLU A 49 0.86 -17.23 2.91
N VAL A 50 1.00 -16.65 4.11
CA VAL A 50 1.99 -17.11 5.10
C VAL A 50 1.39 -18.08 6.13
N VAL A 51 0.07 -18.04 6.32
CA VAL A 51 -0.65 -18.86 7.29
C VAL A 51 -1.54 -19.88 6.57
N ARG A 52 -1.61 -21.10 7.11
CA ARG A 52 -2.37 -22.21 6.52
C ARG A 52 -3.87 -21.92 6.33
N GLY A 53 -4.52 -21.25 7.30
CA GLY A 53 -5.95 -20.93 7.20
C GLY A 53 -6.29 -20.01 6.01
N PRO A 54 -5.65 -18.84 5.89
CA PRO A 54 -5.74 -17.98 4.71
C PRO A 54 -5.38 -18.71 3.40
N TYR A 55 -4.31 -19.49 3.38
CA TYR A 55 -3.92 -20.33 2.24
C TYR A 55 -5.04 -21.28 1.79
N GLU A 56 -5.61 -22.06 2.71
CA GLU A 56 -6.71 -22.99 2.40
C GLU A 56 -7.96 -22.25 1.92
N SER A 57 -8.20 -21.05 2.44
CA SER A 57 -9.34 -20.21 2.05
C SER A 57 -9.17 -19.63 0.65
N ALA A 58 -7.98 -19.10 0.33
CA ALA A 58 -7.62 -18.63 -1.01
C ALA A 58 -7.70 -19.77 -2.03
N LEU A 59 -7.15 -20.95 -1.70
CA LEU A 59 -7.18 -22.13 -2.57
C LEU A 59 -8.62 -22.58 -2.87
N LYS A 60 -9.47 -22.61 -1.85
CA LYS A 60 -10.90 -22.92 -2.02
C LYS A 60 -11.59 -21.91 -2.94
N ASN A 61 -11.38 -20.62 -2.74
CA ASN A 61 -12.03 -19.59 -3.56
C ASN A 61 -11.58 -19.64 -5.02
N VAL A 62 -10.27 -19.76 -5.27
CA VAL A 62 -9.73 -19.91 -6.64
C VAL A 62 -10.32 -21.13 -7.34
N THR A 63 -10.41 -22.26 -6.63
CA THR A 63 -11.01 -23.50 -7.17
C THR A 63 -12.50 -23.32 -7.47
N GLN A 64 -13.25 -22.67 -6.56
CA GLN A 64 -14.69 -22.43 -6.73
C GLN A 64 -15.00 -21.43 -7.85
N SER A 65 -14.11 -20.48 -8.13
CA SER A 65 -14.20 -19.59 -9.30
C SER A 65 -13.79 -20.26 -10.61
N GLY A 66 -13.26 -21.49 -10.58
CA GLY A 66 -12.81 -22.20 -11.78
C GLY A 66 -11.53 -21.63 -12.40
N LEU A 67 -10.70 -20.91 -11.61
CA LEU A 67 -9.53 -20.17 -12.08
C LEU A 67 -8.20 -20.81 -11.69
N ALA A 68 -8.20 -22.07 -11.26
CA ALA A 68 -7.00 -22.78 -10.79
C ALA A 68 -5.88 -22.88 -11.86
N GLU A 69 -6.23 -22.84 -13.15
CA GLU A 69 -5.27 -22.79 -14.26
C GLU A 69 -4.59 -21.42 -14.42
N HIS A 70 -5.21 -20.35 -13.90
CA HIS A 70 -4.73 -18.98 -14.01
C HIS A 70 -4.17 -18.41 -12.71
N ILE A 71 -4.59 -18.93 -11.56
CA ILE A 71 -4.21 -18.42 -10.24
C ILE A 71 -3.59 -19.56 -9.43
N GLN A 72 -2.32 -19.42 -9.08
CA GLN A 72 -1.63 -20.33 -8.17
C GLN A 72 -1.70 -19.79 -6.75
N VAL A 73 -2.08 -20.62 -5.79
CA VAL A 73 -2.03 -20.26 -4.36
C VAL A 73 -0.80 -20.92 -3.74
N ARG A 74 0.04 -20.15 -3.06
CA ARG A 74 1.31 -20.64 -2.49
C ARG A 74 1.43 -20.28 -1.03
N LEU A 75 1.81 -21.25 -0.21
CA LEU A 75 2.09 -21.06 1.21
C LEU A 75 3.56 -20.63 1.38
N ALA A 76 3.81 -19.33 1.50
CA ALA A 76 5.14 -18.75 1.60
C ALA A 76 5.12 -17.40 2.33
N ASN A 77 6.27 -17.01 2.90
CA ASN A 77 6.40 -15.72 3.57
C ASN A 77 6.81 -14.62 2.58
N GLY A 78 5.95 -13.63 2.38
CA GLY A 78 6.26 -12.45 1.56
C GLY A 78 6.63 -12.81 0.12
N LEU A 79 7.76 -12.27 -0.35
CA LEU A 79 8.27 -12.47 -1.71
C LEU A 79 8.86 -13.87 -1.97
N ALA A 80 8.92 -14.74 -0.95
CA ALA A 80 9.24 -16.15 -1.17
C ALA A 80 8.13 -16.90 -1.95
N ALA A 81 6.97 -16.27 -2.16
CA ALA A 81 5.87 -16.85 -2.91
C ALA A 81 6.13 -16.98 -4.43
N PHE A 82 7.11 -16.26 -5.00
CA PHE A 82 7.41 -16.33 -6.43
C PHE A 82 8.89 -16.53 -6.70
N GLU A 83 9.21 -17.09 -7.87
CA GLU A 83 10.56 -17.27 -8.39
C GLU A 83 10.70 -16.58 -9.76
N GLU A 84 11.94 -16.42 -10.24
CA GLU A 84 12.22 -15.78 -11.53
C GLU A 84 11.46 -16.45 -12.70
N ALA A 85 11.37 -17.78 -12.67
CA ALA A 85 10.63 -18.57 -13.67
C ALA A 85 9.11 -18.34 -13.67
N ASP A 86 8.58 -17.60 -12.70
CA ASP A 86 7.17 -17.23 -12.69
C ASP A 86 6.85 -16.03 -13.59
N ASP A 87 7.83 -15.31 -14.14
CA ASP A 87 7.59 -14.15 -15.03
C ASP A 87 6.62 -13.11 -14.45
N VAL A 88 6.64 -12.91 -13.12
CA VAL A 88 5.83 -11.89 -12.44
C VAL A 88 6.39 -10.52 -12.79
N THR A 89 5.55 -9.59 -13.22
CA THR A 89 5.95 -8.20 -13.52
C THR A 89 5.23 -7.15 -12.67
N ALA A 90 4.21 -7.54 -11.92
CA ALA A 90 3.52 -6.66 -10.98
C ALA A 90 3.34 -7.32 -9.61
N ILE A 91 3.44 -6.54 -8.54
CA ILE A 91 3.21 -7.00 -7.16
C ILE A 91 2.19 -6.11 -6.46
N THR A 92 1.23 -6.72 -5.78
CA THR A 92 0.33 -6.05 -4.83
C THR A 92 0.63 -6.49 -3.40
N ILE A 93 0.68 -5.54 -2.47
CA ILE A 93 0.78 -5.82 -1.02
C ILE A 93 -0.19 -4.88 -0.31
N CYS A 94 -1.28 -5.42 0.23
CA CYS A 94 -2.40 -4.63 0.75
C CYS A 94 -2.75 -5.00 2.19
N GLY A 95 -3.34 -4.06 2.93
CA GLY A 95 -3.87 -4.33 4.26
C GLY A 95 -2.83 -4.56 5.36
N MET A 96 -1.56 -4.22 5.12
CA MET A 96 -0.45 -4.40 6.07
C MET A 96 0.08 -3.04 6.57
N GLY A 97 0.81 -3.02 7.69
CA GLY A 97 1.51 -1.81 8.13
C GLY A 97 2.69 -1.47 7.20
N GLY A 98 2.97 -0.19 6.97
CA GLY A 98 4.00 0.25 6.01
C GLY A 98 5.41 -0.29 6.32
N ARG A 99 5.76 -0.43 7.60
CA ARG A 99 7.01 -1.10 8.02
C ARG A 99 7.05 -2.57 7.60
N LEU A 100 5.96 -3.31 7.81
CA LEU A 100 5.90 -4.72 7.42
C LEU A 100 5.99 -4.86 5.89
N ILE A 101 5.36 -3.97 5.14
CA ILE A 101 5.49 -3.93 3.67
C ILE A 101 6.95 -3.68 3.29
N ALA A 102 7.61 -2.69 3.89
CA ALA A 102 9.03 -2.41 3.65
C ALA A 102 9.92 -3.61 4.00
N ASP A 103 9.67 -4.30 5.12
CA ASP A 103 10.42 -5.48 5.54
C ASP A 103 10.24 -6.65 4.56
N ILE A 104 9.02 -6.86 4.02
CA ILE A 104 8.74 -7.86 2.98
C ILE A 104 9.51 -7.54 1.70
N LEU A 105 9.51 -6.27 1.28
CA LEU A 105 10.22 -5.83 0.08
C LEU A 105 11.74 -5.93 0.26
N GLU A 106 12.27 -5.58 1.44
CA GLU A 106 13.70 -5.72 1.77
C GLU A 106 14.14 -7.18 1.74
N ALA A 107 13.38 -8.07 2.38
CA ALA A 107 13.71 -9.50 2.47
C ALA A 107 13.77 -10.20 1.10
N GLY A 108 13.03 -9.69 0.10
CA GLY A 108 13.04 -10.22 -1.27
C GLY A 108 13.59 -9.25 -2.31
N LYS A 109 14.36 -8.24 -1.90
CA LYS A 109 14.84 -7.15 -2.77
C LYS A 109 15.52 -7.63 -4.05
N GLU A 110 16.29 -8.72 -3.97
CA GLU A 110 16.97 -9.31 -5.12
C GLU A 110 16.00 -9.79 -6.21
N LYS A 111 14.79 -10.25 -5.81
CA LYS A 111 13.74 -10.69 -6.74
C LYS A 111 12.99 -9.53 -7.41
N LEU A 112 13.21 -8.29 -6.98
CA LEU A 112 12.46 -7.14 -7.48
C LEU A 112 12.99 -6.59 -8.81
N GLN A 113 14.14 -7.04 -9.32
CA GLN A 113 14.76 -6.48 -10.53
C GLN A 113 13.87 -6.59 -11.77
N GLY A 114 13.12 -7.69 -11.92
CA GLY A 114 12.18 -7.90 -13.04
C GLY A 114 10.78 -7.31 -12.83
N ILE A 115 10.51 -6.72 -11.66
CA ILE A 115 9.19 -6.19 -11.32
C ILE A 115 9.04 -4.77 -11.88
N GLU A 116 8.07 -4.58 -12.77
CA GLU A 116 7.79 -3.30 -13.39
C GLU A 116 7.02 -2.37 -12.46
N ARG A 117 6.07 -2.91 -11.67
CA ARG A 117 5.18 -2.11 -10.82
C ARG A 117 4.89 -2.76 -9.47
N LEU A 118 4.99 -1.94 -8.42
CA LEU A 118 4.49 -2.22 -7.09
C LEU A 118 3.20 -1.39 -6.85
N VAL A 119 2.14 -2.04 -6.39
CA VAL A 119 0.92 -1.38 -5.92
C VAL A 119 0.73 -1.71 -4.44
N LEU A 120 1.00 -0.73 -3.59
CA LEU A 120 1.15 -0.94 -2.15
C LEU A 120 0.07 -0.18 -1.40
N GLN A 121 -0.63 -0.86 -0.49
CA GLN A 121 -1.64 -0.25 0.36
C GLN A 121 -1.25 -0.44 1.84
N PRO A 122 -0.44 0.48 2.41
CA PRO A 122 -0.18 0.51 3.85
C PRO A 122 -1.40 0.98 4.65
N ASN A 123 -1.63 0.37 5.81
CA ASN A 123 -2.67 0.80 6.78
C ASN A 123 -2.18 1.89 7.75
N ASN A 124 -0.86 2.07 7.85
CA ASN A 124 -0.17 3.07 8.68
C ASN A 124 1.30 3.11 8.25
N ARG A 125 2.08 4.06 8.79
CA ARG A 125 3.53 4.16 8.56
C ARG A 125 3.87 4.27 7.08
N GLU A 126 3.05 5.03 6.37
CA GLU A 126 3.21 5.31 4.95
C GLU A 126 4.53 6.04 4.69
N ASP A 127 4.95 6.88 5.65
CA ASP A 127 6.25 7.55 5.66
C ASP A 127 7.45 6.61 5.67
N ASP A 128 7.42 5.57 6.51
CA ASP A 128 8.46 4.53 6.55
C ASP A 128 8.53 3.77 5.20
N LEU A 129 7.38 3.48 4.59
CA LEU A 129 7.32 2.81 3.28
C LEU A 129 7.86 3.70 2.16
N ARG A 130 7.49 4.99 2.12
CA ARG A 130 8.03 5.94 1.13
C ARG A 130 9.54 6.12 1.27
N ALA A 131 10.04 6.14 2.51
CA ALA A 131 11.47 6.22 2.77
C ALA A 131 12.20 4.98 2.23
N TRP A 132 11.65 3.79 2.46
CA TRP A 132 12.21 2.55 1.91
C TRP A 132 12.24 2.58 0.37
N LEU A 133 11.14 2.97 -0.28
CA LEU A 133 11.07 3.07 -1.75
C LEU A 133 12.14 4.03 -2.30
N SER A 134 12.26 5.22 -1.71
CA SER A 134 13.20 6.26 -2.16
C SER A 134 14.67 5.81 -2.05
N VAL A 135 15.03 5.08 -1.00
CA VAL A 135 16.39 4.55 -0.78
C VAL A 135 16.70 3.35 -1.69
N ASN A 136 15.68 2.60 -2.12
CA ASN A 136 15.84 1.36 -2.87
C ASN A 136 15.59 1.51 -4.39
N ALA A 137 15.84 2.71 -4.93
CA ALA A 137 15.69 3.01 -6.36
C ALA A 137 14.28 2.75 -6.93
N PHE A 138 13.25 2.99 -6.10
CA PHE A 138 11.88 3.08 -6.56
C PHE A 138 11.40 4.53 -6.54
N LYS A 139 10.74 4.94 -7.63
CA LYS A 139 10.03 6.21 -7.71
C LYS A 139 8.54 5.95 -7.54
N ILE A 140 7.90 6.79 -6.72
CA ILE A 140 6.44 6.82 -6.66
C ILE A 140 5.95 7.48 -7.95
N VAL A 141 5.00 6.85 -8.65
CA VAL A 141 4.45 7.32 -9.93
C VAL A 141 2.98 7.73 -9.83
N ALA A 142 2.28 7.25 -8.81
CA ALA A 142 0.93 7.66 -8.48
C ALA A 142 0.64 7.37 -7.00
N GLU A 143 -0.27 8.14 -6.41
CA GLU A 143 -0.87 7.82 -5.12
C GLU A 143 -2.37 8.12 -5.19
N THR A 144 -3.15 7.41 -4.37
CA THR A 144 -4.56 7.73 -4.12
C THR A 144 -4.83 7.62 -2.64
N ILE A 145 -5.73 8.48 -2.14
CA ILE A 145 -6.23 8.42 -0.77
C ILE A 145 -7.75 8.29 -0.78
N MET A 146 -8.30 7.45 0.10
CA MET A 146 -9.74 7.26 0.24
C MET A 146 -10.16 7.07 1.69
N ALA A 147 -11.44 7.31 1.94
CA ALA A 147 -12.10 7.03 3.20
C ALA A 147 -13.08 5.86 3.04
N GLU A 148 -13.00 4.86 3.92
CA GLU A 148 -13.92 3.72 3.96
C GLU A 148 -14.06 3.25 5.41
N ASN A 149 -15.30 3.10 5.89
CA ASN A 149 -15.61 2.66 7.26
C ASN A 149 -14.85 3.46 8.35
N ASP A 150 -14.91 4.79 8.28
CA ASP A 150 -14.25 5.76 9.19
C ASP A 150 -12.72 5.64 9.27
N LYS A 151 -12.09 4.99 8.29
CA LYS A 151 -10.65 4.84 8.14
C LYS A 151 -10.18 5.47 6.84
N TYR A 152 -8.95 5.97 6.85
CA TYR A 152 -8.28 6.50 5.66
C TYR A 152 -7.25 5.50 5.18
N TYR A 153 -7.24 5.24 3.88
CA TYR A 153 -6.29 4.34 3.22
C TYR A 153 -5.54 5.10 2.15
N GLU A 154 -4.23 4.92 2.11
CA GLU A 154 -3.38 5.39 1.02
C GLU A 154 -2.94 4.20 0.16
N ILE A 155 -2.95 4.41 -1.15
CA ILE A 155 -2.37 3.51 -2.15
C ILE A 155 -1.17 4.23 -2.73
N ILE A 156 -0.03 3.56 -2.75
CA ILE A 156 1.24 4.06 -3.28
C ILE A 156 1.62 3.15 -4.44
N VAL A 157 1.76 3.74 -5.62
CA VAL A 157 2.21 3.04 -6.82
C VAL A 157 3.66 3.42 -7.10
N ALA A 158 4.53 2.41 -7.19
CA ALA A 158 5.95 2.62 -7.40
C ALA A 158 6.48 1.76 -8.54
N GLU A 159 7.48 2.30 -9.23
CA GLU A 159 8.20 1.65 -10.34
C GLU A 159 9.69 1.89 -10.14
N HIS A 160 10.54 1.11 -10.82
CA HIS A 160 11.98 1.35 -10.81
C HIS A 160 12.30 2.78 -11.27
N GLY A 161 13.19 3.44 -10.54
CA GLY A 161 13.67 4.78 -10.82
C GLY A 161 14.11 5.52 -9.57
N GLU A 162 15.08 6.42 -9.73
CA GLU A 162 15.60 7.20 -8.62
C GLU A 162 14.80 8.50 -8.47
N LYS A 163 14.23 8.71 -7.28
CA LYS A 163 13.64 9.99 -6.87
C LYS A 163 13.82 10.18 -5.38
N ALA A 164 14.64 11.16 -5.00
CA ALA A 164 14.75 11.60 -3.62
C ALA A 164 13.46 12.34 -3.22
N LEU A 165 12.90 11.96 -2.06
CA LEU A 165 11.72 12.61 -1.50
C LEU A 165 12.13 13.57 -0.38
N SER A 166 11.55 14.77 -0.39
CA SER A 166 11.66 15.71 0.72
C SER A 166 10.95 15.18 1.98
N ALA A 167 11.25 15.76 3.15
CA ALA A 167 10.57 15.38 4.40
C ALA A 167 9.03 15.55 4.31
N THR A 168 8.57 16.54 3.55
CA THR A 168 7.14 16.74 3.28
C THR A 168 6.58 15.61 2.39
N GLU A 169 7.25 15.28 1.29
CA GLU A 169 6.78 14.21 0.39
C GLU A 169 6.81 12.83 1.06
N LEU A 170 7.80 12.56 1.91
CA LEU A 170 7.84 11.33 2.71
C LEU A 170 6.61 11.22 3.62
N ARG A 171 6.27 12.31 4.32
CA ARG A 171 5.19 12.30 5.30
C ARG A 171 3.81 12.35 4.66
N PHE A 172 3.64 13.17 3.64
CA PHE A 172 2.34 13.52 3.08
C PHE A 172 2.06 12.93 1.70
N GLY A 173 3.05 12.28 1.08
CA GLY A 173 2.95 11.75 -0.28
C GLY A 173 3.23 12.81 -1.35
N PRO A 174 4.14 12.57 -2.30
CA PRO A 174 4.45 13.54 -3.34
C PRO A 174 3.27 13.87 -4.26
N TYR A 175 2.31 12.96 -4.44
CA TYR A 175 1.11 13.21 -5.24
C TYR A 175 -0.03 13.70 -4.37
N LEU A 176 -0.24 13.06 -3.21
CA LEU A 176 -1.34 13.41 -2.30
C LEU A 176 -1.22 14.85 -1.75
N SER A 177 0.00 15.28 -1.43
CA SER A 177 0.25 16.65 -0.96
C SER A 177 0.14 17.73 -2.03
N GLN A 178 0.18 17.34 -3.31
CA GLN A 178 -0.09 18.23 -4.45
C GLN A 178 -1.59 18.29 -4.75
N GLU A 179 -2.25 17.13 -4.80
CA GLU A 179 -3.69 17.02 -5.09
C GLU A 179 -4.54 17.66 -3.98
N LYS A 180 -4.16 17.45 -2.71
CA LYS A 180 -4.86 17.97 -1.52
C LYS A 180 -6.38 17.75 -1.57
N SER A 181 -6.79 16.54 -1.94
CA SER A 181 -8.19 16.15 -2.02
C SER A 181 -8.93 16.39 -0.69
N VAL A 182 -10.26 16.42 -0.73
CA VAL A 182 -11.08 16.57 0.49
C VAL A 182 -10.72 15.50 1.52
N VAL A 183 -10.59 14.24 1.09
CA VAL A 183 -10.21 13.11 1.95
C VAL A 183 -8.81 13.30 2.55
N PHE A 184 -7.86 13.84 1.78
CA PHE A 184 -6.54 14.17 2.28
C PHE A 184 -6.59 15.21 3.39
N LYS A 185 -7.31 16.32 3.17
CA LYS A 185 -7.49 17.38 4.17
C LYS A 185 -8.16 16.83 5.42
N GLU A 186 -9.18 15.99 5.28
CA GLU A 186 -9.86 15.35 6.42
C GLU A 186 -8.94 14.42 7.23
N LYS A 187 -8.16 13.54 6.57
CA LYS A 187 -7.18 12.66 7.24
C LYS A 187 -6.24 13.49 8.10
N TRP A 188 -5.64 14.52 7.53
CA TRP A 188 -4.62 15.32 8.19
C TRP A 188 -5.20 16.28 9.23
N GLN A 189 -6.41 16.79 9.02
CA GLN A 189 -7.14 17.53 10.06
C GLN A 189 -7.39 16.63 11.28
N ARG A 190 -7.90 15.41 11.06
CA ARG A 190 -8.12 14.44 12.15
C ARG A 190 -6.82 14.08 12.87
N GLU A 191 -5.71 13.94 12.15
CA GLU A 191 -4.40 13.69 12.76
C GLU A 191 -3.90 14.90 13.54
N MET A 192 -4.09 16.12 13.04
CA MET A 192 -3.78 17.35 13.76
C MET A 192 -4.57 17.46 15.07
N ASP A 193 -5.86 17.12 15.06
CA ASP A 193 -6.71 17.15 16.25
C ASP A 193 -6.23 16.16 17.32
N LYS A 194 -5.82 14.94 16.91
CA LYS A 194 -5.20 13.96 17.81
C LYS A 194 -3.89 14.47 18.40
N LEU A 195 -3.02 15.09 17.60
CA LEU A 195 -1.76 15.66 18.07
C LEU A 195 -2.00 16.83 19.03
N ALA A 196 -3.01 17.67 18.76
CA ALA A 196 -3.39 18.77 19.64
C ALA A 196 -3.93 18.25 20.98
N TYR A 197 -4.74 17.19 20.97
CA TYR A 197 -5.19 16.52 22.18
C TYR A 197 -4.03 15.89 22.95
N ALA A 198 -3.13 15.16 22.28
CA ALA A 198 -1.95 14.59 22.92
C ALA A 198 -1.06 15.68 23.56
N LEU A 199 -0.90 16.82 22.89
CA LEU A 199 -0.17 17.97 23.41
C LEU A 199 -0.82 18.58 24.67
N SER A 200 -2.15 18.59 24.77
CA SER A 200 -2.84 19.10 25.96
C SER A 200 -2.71 18.18 27.18
N CYS A 201 -2.46 16.89 26.95
CA CYS A 201 -2.20 15.92 28.01
C CYS A 201 -0.75 15.89 28.52
N ILE A 202 0.20 16.53 27.82
CA ILE A 202 1.62 16.52 28.19
C ILE A 202 1.94 17.71 29.11
N PRO A 203 2.50 17.49 30.32
CA PRO A 203 2.93 18.55 31.24
C PRO A 203 3.87 19.58 30.60
N GLU A 204 3.77 20.84 31.01
CA GLU A 204 4.53 21.96 30.43
C GLU A 204 6.05 21.79 30.55
N GLU A 205 6.51 21.09 31.59
CA GLU A 205 7.93 20.84 31.87
C GLU A 205 8.59 19.93 30.83
N LYS A 206 7.81 19.14 30.08
CA LYS A 206 8.30 18.27 29.01
C LYS A 206 8.48 19.04 27.69
N THR A 207 9.31 20.08 27.72
CA THR A 207 9.46 21.04 26.60
C THR A 207 9.85 20.37 25.28
N GLN A 208 10.73 19.36 25.31
CA GLN A 208 11.17 18.64 24.10
C GLN A 208 10.02 17.84 23.45
N GLU A 209 9.27 17.07 24.24
CA GLU A 209 8.12 16.28 23.74
C GLU A 209 7.04 17.20 23.16
N ARG A 210 6.74 18.31 23.85
CA ARG A 210 5.80 19.33 23.38
C ARG A 210 6.25 19.98 22.07
N GLN A 211 7.53 20.30 21.94
CA GLN A 211 8.08 20.92 20.72
C GLN A 211 7.97 19.98 19.51
N LEU A 212 8.21 18.68 19.68
CA LEU A 212 8.05 17.69 18.61
C LEU A 212 6.61 17.66 18.09
N LEU A 213 5.62 17.66 18.99
CA LEU A 213 4.19 17.70 18.62
C LEU A 213 3.82 19.01 17.93
N LEU A 214 4.29 20.15 18.42
CA LEU A 214 4.06 21.45 17.81
C LEU A 214 4.63 21.52 16.39
N THR A 215 5.85 21.05 16.16
CA THR A 215 6.44 20.96 14.82
C THR A 215 5.59 20.08 13.91
N LYS A 216 5.12 18.93 14.39
CA LYS A 216 4.25 18.04 13.59
C LYS A 216 2.93 18.70 13.23
N ILE A 217 2.30 19.42 14.15
CA ILE A 217 1.06 20.18 13.93
C ILE A 217 1.30 21.27 12.89
N GLN A 218 2.40 22.00 13.01
CA GLN A 218 2.75 23.08 12.09
C GLN A 218 2.96 22.57 10.66
N GLN A 219 3.68 21.46 10.49
CA GLN A 219 3.86 20.81 9.19
C GLN A 219 2.51 20.43 8.55
N ILE A 220 1.57 19.90 9.34
CA ILE A 220 0.24 19.56 8.84
C ILE A 220 -0.49 20.83 8.37
N LYS A 221 -0.48 21.89 9.19
CA LYS A 221 -1.11 23.18 8.84
C LYS A 221 -0.59 23.73 7.53
N GLU A 222 0.73 23.75 7.35
CA GLU A 222 1.36 24.26 6.12
C GLU A 222 0.91 23.50 4.87
N VAL A 223 0.74 22.19 4.98
CA VAL A 223 0.33 21.35 3.86
C VAL A 223 -1.16 21.51 3.55
N ILE A 224 -2.03 21.57 4.56
CA ILE A 224 -3.50 21.61 4.36
C ILE A 224 -4.08 23.02 4.16
N VAL A 225 -3.42 24.09 4.64
CA VAL A 225 -3.97 25.47 4.65
C VAL A 225 -3.59 26.29 3.40
N HIS A 226 -2.78 25.75 2.48
CA HIS A 226 -2.49 26.46 1.23
C HIS A 226 -3.64 26.35 0.21
N GLU A 227 -4.57 27.30 0.30
CA GLU A 227 -5.37 27.83 -0.81
C GLU A 227 -4.96 29.30 -1.01
N SER A 228 -4.55 29.63 -2.24
CA SER A 228 -4.46 31.01 -2.74
C SER A 228 -5.86 31.57 -2.98
#